data_AF-A0A2V1BZR4-F1
#
_entry.id   AF-A0A2V1BZR4-F1
#
_cell.length_a   1.000
_cell.length_b   1.000
_cell.length_c   1.000
_cell.angle_alpha   90.00
_cell.angle_beta   90.00
_cell.angle_gamma   90.00
#
_symmetry.space_group_name_H-M   'P 1'
#
loop_
_entity.id
_entity.type
_entity.pdbx_description
1 polymer ?
#
loop_
_entity_poly.entity_id
_entity_poly.type
_entity_poly.pdbx_seq_one_letter_code
_entity_poly.pdbx_strand_id
1 'polypeptide(L)'
;MFVKTSILCSSLLLILTASAAIIDRHEQVYRNVLHDRAAKKVTSTSTKKTSSTSTTSKLSSTPTIKTTLTTSSSRSLSLASTKTTSSSTSTSLVADSSCTNGPFTRQCWGNGFSIATDYDKSWPYTLEITNTTMAPDGVERMVLAINGQYPGPTLHANWGDTLQVTVKNSMQHNGTSMHWHGIRQMNSNNMDGVNGITECPLPPGSSRTYTFLLTQFGTSWYHSHYSSQYGDGIVGTIAIAGPATSNYDIDLGTMTINDWYYKTAFQTSLLASNPGPPPTADNALINGTMLNPSGTGGAYHKNTITSGKKYRLRLINTSVDNHFRVSLDNHNLTVVQADFVPTVPYSAQWLFIGIGERYDVIINANQPTDNYWFRAEVMTGCGANANNGNIKSIFSYVGAADANPTTPGTTAPQNCNDEQGLTPYVVKNVPSANFISQATELDVLLTVGANSNGRNVAQWNVNGSMINVDWDMPTLSYVQSGNTSYPADLNLIELPTANTLHFWIIQAIAGSVAVAPHPIHLHGHDFYLLGAGTGTFTGVVDPATLQYNNPPRRDVAMLPAGGWLVIAFETDNPGAWLMHCHIAWHVDEGLAVQFLERASEIPGTFSLSSLNSQCADWESWYNTSPYKKDDSGL
;
A
#
# COMPACT_ATOMS: atom_id res chain seq x y z
N MET A 1 -27.45 -14.28 -54.98
CA MET A 1 -27.20 -13.23 -53.97
C MET A 1 -28.37 -12.99 -52.99
N PHE A 2 -29.55 -13.60 -53.18
CA PHE A 2 -30.73 -13.36 -52.32
C PHE A 2 -31.00 -14.39 -51.19
N VAL A 3 -30.22 -15.46 -51.06
CA VAL A 3 -30.45 -16.50 -50.03
C VAL A 3 -29.56 -16.31 -48.79
N LYS A 4 -28.44 -15.59 -48.89
CA LYS A 4 -27.53 -15.33 -47.76
C LYS A 4 -27.98 -14.18 -46.84
N THR A 5 -28.79 -13.25 -47.32
CA THR A 5 -29.25 -12.08 -46.54
C THR A 5 -30.43 -12.41 -45.62
N SER A 6 -31.25 -13.41 -45.96
CA SER A 6 -32.40 -13.83 -45.14
C SER A 6 -31.97 -14.56 -43.86
N ILE A 7 -30.86 -15.31 -43.90
CA ILE A 7 -30.38 -16.09 -42.75
C ILE A 7 -29.70 -15.17 -41.72
N LEU A 8 -29.01 -14.10 -42.16
CA LEU A 8 -28.45 -13.12 -41.23
C LEU A 8 -29.53 -12.30 -40.50
N CYS A 9 -30.63 -11.97 -41.17
CA CYS A 9 -31.70 -11.16 -40.56
C CYS A 9 -32.49 -11.95 -39.50
N SER A 10 -32.73 -13.24 -39.74
CA SER A 10 -33.38 -14.13 -38.75
C SER A 10 -32.50 -14.41 -37.54
N SER A 11 -31.18 -14.55 -37.72
CA SER A 11 -30.23 -14.73 -36.60
C SER A 11 -30.09 -13.46 -35.76
N LEU A 12 -30.12 -12.28 -36.37
CA LEU A 12 -30.03 -11.00 -35.64
C LEU A 12 -31.31 -10.74 -34.82
N LEU A 13 -32.48 -11.13 -35.33
CA LEU A 13 -33.74 -11.02 -34.60
C LEU A 13 -33.85 -12.03 -33.45
N LEU A 14 -33.26 -13.22 -33.59
CA LEU A 14 -33.15 -14.22 -32.51
C LEU A 14 -32.20 -13.74 -31.39
N ILE A 15 -31.12 -13.04 -31.74
CA ILE A 15 -30.17 -12.48 -30.77
C ILE A 15 -30.80 -11.29 -30.03
N LEU A 16 -31.52 -10.40 -30.74
CA LEU A 16 -32.20 -9.26 -30.11
C LEU A 16 -33.36 -9.69 -29.20
N THR A 17 -34.09 -10.76 -29.54
CA THR A 17 -35.16 -11.30 -28.68
C THR A 17 -34.61 -12.08 -27.49
N ALA A 18 -33.48 -12.78 -27.64
CA ALA A 18 -32.77 -13.40 -26.52
C ALA A 18 -32.21 -12.36 -25.54
N SER A 19 -31.65 -11.25 -26.04
CA SER A 19 -31.15 -10.16 -25.20
C SER A 19 -32.26 -9.45 -24.42
N ALA A 20 -33.43 -9.22 -25.04
CA ALA A 20 -34.58 -8.66 -24.34
C ALA A 20 -35.14 -9.61 -23.25
N ALA A 21 -35.18 -10.92 -23.52
CA ALA A 21 -35.61 -11.92 -22.54
C ALA A 21 -34.60 -12.13 -21.39
N ILE A 22 -33.31 -11.87 -21.63
CA ILE A 22 -32.27 -11.84 -20.60
C ILE A 22 -32.45 -10.61 -19.71
N ILE A 23 -32.69 -9.42 -20.29
CA ILE A 23 -32.94 -8.19 -19.53
C ILE A 23 -34.19 -8.32 -18.64
N ASP A 24 -35.28 -8.90 -19.15
CA ASP A 24 -36.52 -9.14 -18.37
C ASP A 24 -36.32 -10.16 -17.24
N ARG A 25 -35.53 -11.22 -17.49
CA ARG A 25 -35.13 -12.17 -16.44
C ARG A 25 -34.26 -11.52 -15.36
N HIS A 26 -33.35 -10.62 -15.73
CA HIS A 26 -32.50 -9.92 -14.77
C HIS A 26 -33.31 -8.95 -13.89
N GLU A 27 -34.32 -8.27 -14.44
CA GLU A 27 -35.20 -7.40 -13.66
C GLU A 27 -36.09 -8.22 -12.69
N GLN A 28 -36.53 -9.41 -13.10
CA GLN A 28 -37.34 -10.30 -12.27
C GLN A 28 -36.53 -11.00 -11.16
N VAL A 29 -35.26 -11.34 -11.41
CA VAL A 29 -34.32 -11.82 -10.38
C VAL A 29 -34.01 -10.70 -9.38
N TYR A 30 -33.83 -9.46 -9.86
CA TYR A 30 -33.61 -8.27 -9.01
C TYR A 30 -34.80 -8.00 -8.06
N ARG A 31 -36.04 -8.07 -8.57
CA ARG A 31 -37.25 -7.92 -7.73
C ARG A 31 -37.44 -9.05 -6.72
N ASN A 32 -37.12 -10.29 -7.09
CA ASN A 32 -37.27 -11.45 -6.21
C ASN A 32 -36.22 -11.47 -5.08
N VAL A 33 -34.98 -11.05 -5.34
CA VAL A 33 -33.93 -10.96 -4.32
C VAL A 33 -34.20 -9.81 -3.33
N LEU A 34 -34.77 -8.69 -3.79
CA LEU A 34 -35.15 -7.57 -2.92
C LEU A 34 -36.40 -7.87 -2.08
N HIS A 35 -37.40 -8.58 -2.62
CA HIS A 35 -38.62 -8.93 -1.87
C HIS A 35 -38.40 -10.01 -0.80
N ASP A 36 -37.56 -11.01 -1.05
CA ASP A 36 -37.28 -12.08 -0.07
C ASP A 36 -36.39 -11.59 1.10
N ARG A 37 -35.64 -10.50 0.90
CA ARG A 37 -34.80 -9.85 1.92
C ARG A 37 -35.53 -8.79 2.76
N ALA A 38 -36.60 -8.17 2.24
CA ALA A 38 -37.44 -7.24 3.02
C ALA A 38 -38.33 -7.94 4.05
N ALA A 39 -38.72 -9.20 3.79
CA ALA A 39 -39.63 -9.96 4.67
C ALA A 39 -38.97 -10.50 5.96
N LYS A 40 -37.63 -10.52 6.06
CA LYS A 40 -36.90 -11.02 7.25
C LYS A 40 -36.48 -9.96 8.27
N LYS A 41 -36.73 -8.67 8.00
CA LYS A 41 -36.29 -7.55 8.87
C LYS A 41 -37.38 -7.05 9.83
N VAL A 42 -38.59 -7.64 9.81
CA VAL A 42 -39.73 -7.21 10.64
C VAL A 42 -39.99 -8.22 11.77
N THR A 43 -39.06 -8.34 12.72
CA THR A 43 -39.38 -8.86 14.07
C THR A 43 -38.25 -8.52 15.04
N SER A 44 -38.27 -7.33 15.64
CA SER A 44 -38.03 -7.12 17.08
C SER A 44 -38.10 -5.62 17.40
N THR A 45 -39.19 -5.19 18.02
CA THR A 45 -39.39 -3.83 18.52
C THR A 45 -39.50 -3.86 20.04
N SER A 46 -39.15 -2.71 20.65
CA SER A 46 -39.45 -2.25 22.03
C SER A 46 -38.43 -2.67 23.12
N THR A 47 -37.87 -1.76 23.95
CA THR A 47 -38.54 -0.67 24.68
C THR A 47 -37.58 0.45 25.13
N LYS A 48 -38.04 1.71 25.07
CA LYS A 48 -37.43 2.92 25.66
C LYS A 48 -37.67 3.00 27.18
N LYS A 49 -36.75 3.65 27.92
CA LYS A 49 -37.08 4.38 29.16
C LYS A 49 -36.21 5.63 29.35
N THR A 50 -36.87 6.71 29.72
CA THR A 50 -36.44 8.10 29.89
C THR A 50 -36.34 8.48 31.38
N SER A 51 -35.39 9.36 31.74
CA SER A 51 -35.45 10.41 32.81
C SER A 51 -34.09 11.10 32.90
N SER A 52 -33.88 12.38 32.55
CA SER A 52 -34.28 13.67 33.18
C SER A 52 -33.48 14.07 34.44
N THR A 53 -32.57 15.05 34.24
CA THR A 53 -32.32 16.30 35.01
C THR A 53 -31.84 16.27 36.49
N SER A 54 -30.75 16.99 36.81
CA SER A 54 -30.78 18.31 37.53
C SER A 54 -29.50 18.67 38.35
N THR A 55 -28.81 19.74 37.92
CA THR A 55 -28.38 20.96 38.66
C THR A 55 -27.34 21.00 39.82
N THR A 56 -26.30 21.85 39.58
CA THR A 56 -25.73 22.99 40.37
C THR A 56 -24.68 22.90 41.49
N SER A 57 -23.81 23.94 41.44
CA SER A 57 -23.10 24.70 42.50
C SER A 57 -21.72 24.19 42.96
N LYS A 58 -20.78 25.02 43.47
CA LYS A 58 -20.26 26.38 43.21
C LYS A 58 -19.01 26.55 44.11
N LEU A 59 -17.99 27.25 43.60
CA LEU A 59 -17.04 28.17 44.27
C LEU A 59 -15.98 27.75 45.31
N SER A 60 -14.86 28.48 45.19
CA SER A 60 -13.93 29.05 46.21
C SER A 60 -12.56 28.36 46.36
N SER A 61 -11.43 29.02 46.65
CA SER A 61 -10.72 30.21 46.11
C SER A 61 -9.49 30.48 47.01
N THR A 62 -8.27 30.55 46.44
CA THR A 62 -7.06 31.31 46.88
C THR A 62 -6.33 30.92 48.20
N PRO A 63 -5.06 31.37 48.48
CA PRO A 63 -4.07 32.09 47.67
C PRO A 63 -2.58 31.63 47.77
N THR A 64 -1.77 32.28 46.93
CA THR A 64 -0.30 32.41 46.73
C THR A 64 0.55 32.78 47.97
N ILE A 65 1.87 32.54 47.94
CA ILE A 65 2.95 33.49 48.36
C ILE A 65 4.33 33.07 47.80
N LYS A 66 5.10 34.07 47.31
CA LYS A 66 6.51 34.05 46.90
C LYS A 66 7.43 34.38 48.08
N THR A 67 8.69 33.95 48.06
CA THR A 67 9.76 34.65 48.82
C THR A 67 11.12 34.54 48.14
N THR A 68 11.82 35.68 48.11
CA THR A 68 13.19 35.95 47.63
C THR A 68 14.02 36.39 48.84
N LEU A 69 15.35 36.21 48.84
CA LEU A 69 16.44 37.06 49.44
C LEU A 69 17.71 36.19 49.69
N THR A 70 18.80 36.31 48.91
CA THR A 70 19.99 37.20 49.02
C THR A 70 21.13 36.78 49.97
N THR A 71 22.29 36.53 49.35
CA THR A 71 23.69 36.99 49.65
C THR A 71 24.40 36.68 50.98
N SER A 72 25.62 36.14 50.89
CA SER A 72 26.83 36.72 51.51
C SER A 72 28.12 36.19 50.87
N SER A 73 29.19 36.98 50.99
CA SER A 73 30.45 36.96 50.24
C SER A 73 31.67 36.74 51.16
N SER A 74 32.80 36.27 50.61
CA SER A 74 34.18 36.61 51.06
C SER A 74 35.20 36.20 49.97
N ARG A 75 35.85 37.18 49.30
CA ARG A 75 37.26 37.65 49.44
C ARG A 75 38.31 36.59 49.04
N SER A 76 38.96 36.64 47.87
CA SER A 76 39.85 37.63 47.21
C SER A 76 41.32 37.23 47.34
N LEU A 77 42.03 37.04 46.22
CA LEU A 77 43.41 37.51 45.99
C LEU A 77 43.74 37.44 44.49
N SER A 78 44.31 38.55 44.01
CA SER A 78 44.58 38.93 42.63
C SER A 78 45.93 38.43 42.12
N LEU A 79 46.03 38.16 40.81
CA LEU A 79 47.21 38.50 40.00
C LEU A 79 46.79 38.72 38.54
N ALA A 80 47.28 39.81 37.98
CA ALA A 80 46.90 40.39 36.70
C ALA A 80 47.44 39.61 35.50
N SER A 81 46.70 39.58 34.38
CA SER A 81 47.25 39.79 33.04
C SER A 81 46.14 39.82 31.96
N THR A 82 46.26 40.83 31.09
CA THR A 82 45.81 40.94 29.69
C THR A 82 44.33 40.73 29.32
N LYS A 83 43.69 41.85 28.95
CA LYS A 83 42.45 41.90 28.16
C LYS A 83 42.68 41.23 26.80
N THR A 84 41.98 40.12 26.58
CA THR A 84 41.58 39.68 25.24
C THR A 84 40.07 39.59 25.22
N THR A 85 39.46 40.35 24.30
CA THR A 85 38.03 40.32 24.01
C THR A 85 37.63 38.96 23.48
N SER A 86 36.86 38.19 24.26
CA SER A 86 36.20 36.97 23.78
C SER A 86 34.91 37.33 23.04
N SER A 87 34.99 37.33 21.72
CA SER A 87 33.83 37.15 20.85
C SER A 87 33.27 35.75 21.12
N SER A 88 32.09 35.65 21.73
CA SER A 88 31.32 34.40 21.80
C SER A 88 30.64 34.17 20.45
N THR A 89 31.42 33.71 19.48
CA THR A 89 30.85 33.15 18.25
C THR A 89 30.35 31.76 18.61
N SER A 90 29.03 31.63 18.82
CA SER A 90 28.35 30.33 18.81
C SER A 90 28.44 29.77 17.39
N THR A 91 29.57 29.15 17.06
CA THR A 91 29.65 28.29 15.88
C THR A 91 28.90 27.01 16.21
N SER A 92 27.63 26.92 15.83
CA SER A 92 27.04 25.60 15.61
C SER A 92 27.91 24.94 14.56
N LEU A 93 28.59 23.85 14.91
CA LEU A 93 29.40 23.09 13.97
C LEU A 93 28.44 22.48 12.94
N VAL A 94 28.23 23.17 11.83
CA VAL A 94 27.48 22.63 10.69
C VAL A 94 28.45 21.73 9.93
N ALA A 95 28.07 20.46 9.75
CA ALA A 95 28.90 19.50 9.05
C ALA A 95 29.01 19.83 7.56
N ASP A 96 30.18 19.56 6.99
CA ASP A 96 30.46 19.74 5.58
C ASP A 96 29.60 18.77 4.74
N SER A 97 28.80 19.32 3.82
CA SER A 97 27.93 18.54 2.92
C SER A 97 28.69 17.62 1.98
N SER A 98 30.01 17.81 1.83
CA SER A 98 30.88 17.03 0.96
C SER A 98 31.57 15.84 1.63
N CYS A 99 31.44 15.67 2.95
CA CYS A 99 32.17 14.58 3.64
C CYS A 99 31.46 13.22 3.49
N THR A 100 32.19 12.19 3.04
CA THR A 100 31.66 10.82 2.86
C THR A 100 32.23 9.87 3.91
N ASN A 101 31.42 8.95 4.45
CA ASN A 101 31.89 7.95 5.40
C ASN A 101 32.89 6.99 4.73
N GLY A 102 34.06 6.83 5.35
CA GLY A 102 35.10 5.93 4.88
C GLY A 102 35.98 5.46 6.02
N PRO A 103 36.92 4.52 5.77
CA PRO A 103 37.80 3.97 6.80
C PRO A 103 38.59 5.02 7.58
N PHE A 104 38.86 6.18 6.96
CA PHE A 104 39.61 7.30 7.53
C PHE A 104 38.76 8.55 7.82
N THR A 105 37.45 8.49 7.58
CA THR A 105 36.49 9.59 7.77
C THR A 105 35.25 9.12 8.52
N ARG A 106 35.45 8.27 9.55
CA ARG A 106 34.35 7.64 10.31
C ARG A 106 33.46 8.62 11.05
N GLN A 107 33.98 9.80 11.36
CA GLN A 107 33.23 10.92 11.91
C GLN A 107 32.23 11.52 10.92
N CYS A 108 32.33 11.23 9.62
CA CYS A 108 31.40 11.71 8.60
C CYS A 108 30.36 10.64 8.28
N TRP A 109 29.15 11.06 7.93
CA TRP A 109 28.11 10.15 7.45
C TRP A 109 27.79 10.41 5.97
N GLY A 110 27.66 11.69 5.58
CA GLY A 110 27.24 12.12 4.24
C GLY A 110 26.11 13.14 4.32
N ASN A 111 25.90 13.92 3.25
CA ASN A 111 24.74 14.82 3.11
C ASN A 111 24.51 15.78 4.30
N GLY A 112 25.59 16.31 4.88
CA GLY A 112 25.51 17.22 6.03
C GLY A 112 25.33 16.53 7.39
N PHE A 113 25.45 15.21 7.46
CA PHE A 113 25.45 14.43 8.69
C PHE A 113 26.87 13.96 9.10
N SER A 114 27.13 13.99 10.40
CA SER A 114 28.41 13.58 10.99
C SER A 114 28.21 13.15 12.45
N ILE A 115 29.27 12.73 13.13
CA ILE A 115 29.26 12.49 14.58
C ILE A 115 28.91 13.73 15.41
N ALA A 116 29.00 14.93 14.81
CA ALA A 116 28.61 16.19 15.44
C ALA A 116 27.13 16.53 15.22
N THR A 117 26.39 15.77 14.41
CA THR A 117 24.94 15.91 14.33
C THR A 117 24.34 15.62 15.69
N ASP A 118 23.46 16.52 16.17
CA ASP A 118 22.63 16.28 17.35
C ASP A 118 21.64 15.15 17.00
N TYR A 119 22.14 13.95 17.19
CA TYR A 119 21.42 12.72 16.98
C TYR A 119 20.33 12.53 18.04
N ASP A 120 19.95 13.50 18.86
CA ASP A 120 18.73 13.43 19.67
C ASP A 120 17.61 14.32 19.10
N LYS A 121 17.89 15.08 18.02
CA LYS A 121 16.95 16.08 17.44
C LYS A 121 16.66 15.95 15.95
N SER A 122 17.56 15.38 15.15
CA SER A 122 17.38 15.35 13.70
C SER A 122 17.94 14.08 13.07
N TRP A 123 17.07 13.31 12.44
CA TRP A 123 17.45 12.21 11.54
C TRP A 123 16.54 12.11 10.30
N PRO A 124 16.09 13.20 9.66
CA PRO A 124 15.04 13.05 8.66
C PRO A 124 15.60 12.49 7.36
N TYR A 125 14.92 11.48 6.85
CA TYR A 125 14.89 11.26 5.41
C TYR A 125 14.11 12.41 4.79
N THR A 126 14.70 13.08 3.80
CA THR A 126 13.94 13.99 2.93
C THR A 126 13.71 13.30 1.61
N LEU A 127 12.44 13.19 1.22
CA LEU A 127 11.99 12.66 -0.05
C LEU A 127 11.44 13.83 -0.87
N GLU A 128 12.26 14.39 -1.75
CA GLU A 128 11.85 15.43 -2.69
C GLU A 128 11.37 14.80 -3.99
N ILE A 129 10.12 15.08 -4.36
CA ILE A 129 9.48 14.53 -5.56
C ILE A 129 9.56 15.57 -6.67
N THR A 130 10.12 15.21 -7.83
CA THR A 130 10.25 16.09 -9.00
C THR A 130 9.82 15.39 -10.28
N ASN A 131 9.31 16.17 -11.23
CA ASN A 131 9.17 15.70 -12.62
C ASN A 131 10.56 15.60 -13.26
N THR A 132 10.85 14.49 -13.94
CA THR A 132 12.07 14.29 -14.70
C THR A 132 11.84 13.36 -15.88
N THR A 133 12.85 13.19 -16.74
CA THR A 133 12.87 12.19 -17.81
C THR A 133 13.89 11.12 -17.46
N MET A 134 13.50 9.85 -17.55
CA MET A 134 14.37 8.70 -17.30
C MET A 134 14.15 7.61 -18.35
N ALA A 135 15.12 6.70 -18.46
CA ALA A 135 15.09 5.57 -19.38
C ALA A 135 15.64 4.29 -18.71
N PRO A 136 14.97 3.76 -17.68
CA PRO A 136 15.45 2.59 -16.92
C PRO A 136 15.62 1.31 -17.76
N ASP A 137 14.87 1.22 -18.86
CA ASP A 137 14.99 0.17 -19.88
C ASP A 137 15.51 0.69 -21.24
N GLY A 138 16.04 1.93 -21.27
CA GLY A 138 16.53 2.57 -22.50
C GLY A 138 15.46 3.27 -23.35
N VAL A 139 14.18 3.30 -22.92
CA VAL A 139 13.13 4.14 -23.54
C VAL A 139 12.83 5.33 -22.63
N GLU A 140 13.03 6.55 -23.14
CA GLU A 140 12.76 7.78 -22.38
C GLU A 140 11.25 7.97 -22.13
N ARG A 141 10.90 8.26 -20.87
CA ARG A 141 9.56 8.74 -20.49
C ARG A 141 9.64 9.72 -19.32
N MET A 142 8.54 10.43 -19.10
CA MET A 142 8.34 11.21 -17.88
C MET A 142 8.27 10.27 -16.66
N VAL A 143 8.98 10.63 -15.60
CA VAL A 143 9.00 9.97 -14.31
C VAL A 143 8.85 11.01 -13.20
N LEU A 144 8.05 10.70 -12.19
CA LEU A 144 7.96 11.43 -10.93
C LEU A 144 8.97 10.82 -9.96
N ALA A 145 10.21 11.33 -10.01
CA ALA A 145 11.33 10.74 -9.29
C ALA A 145 11.43 11.26 -7.87
N ILE A 146 11.88 10.39 -6.96
CA ILE A 146 12.17 10.76 -5.57
C ILE A 146 13.67 10.94 -5.44
N ASN A 147 14.10 12.13 -5.03
CA ASN A 147 15.52 12.51 -4.94
C ASN A 147 16.28 12.30 -6.27
N GLY A 148 15.61 12.48 -7.41
CA GLY A 148 16.21 12.34 -8.74
C GLY A 148 16.54 10.91 -9.16
N GLN A 149 16.03 9.88 -8.45
CA GLN A 149 16.21 8.47 -8.78
C GLN A 149 14.89 7.70 -8.85
N TYR A 150 14.94 6.56 -9.53
CA TYR A 150 13.87 5.55 -9.53
C TYR A 150 14.50 4.14 -9.39
N PRO A 151 13.97 3.28 -8.51
CA PRO A 151 13.03 3.60 -7.43
C PRO A 151 13.60 4.65 -6.47
N GLY A 152 12.73 5.24 -5.66
CA GLY A 152 13.12 6.09 -4.55
C GLY A 152 14.04 5.37 -3.54
N PRO A 153 14.75 6.12 -2.69
CA PRO A 153 15.74 5.57 -1.78
C PRO A 153 15.12 4.56 -0.79
N THR A 154 15.84 3.50 -0.46
CA THR A 154 15.43 2.60 0.63
C THR A 154 15.56 3.32 1.97
N LEU A 155 14.48 3.34 2.75
CA LEU A 155 14.49 3.78 4.14
C LEU A 155 14.94 2.63 5.01
N HIS A 156 15.98 2.84 5.80
CA HIS A 156 16.53 1.84 6.71
C HIS A 156 16.25 2.27 8.15
N ALA A 157 15.74 1.34 8.94
CA ALA A 157 15.50 1.56 10.37
C ALA A 157 15.61 0.25 11.13
N ASN A 158 15.59 0.30 12.45
CA ASN A 158 15.49 -0.87 13.32
C ASN A 158 14.08 -0.98 13.90
N TRP A 159 13.70 -2.20 14.28
CA TRP A 159 12.48 -2.43 15.02
C TRP A 159 12.45 -1.60 16.31
N GLY A 160 11.36 -0.86 16.52
CA GLY A 160 11.19 0.02 17.67
C GLY A 160 11.68 1.46 17.45
N ASP A 161 12.35 1.76 16.33
CA ASP A 161 12.69 3.14 15.99
C ASP A 161 11.42 3.95 15.66
N THR A 162 11.48 5.27 15.87
CA THR A 162 10.50 6.22 15.33
C THR A 162 11.05 6.80 14.04
N LEU A 163 10.37 6.52 12.93
CA LEU A 163 10.77 7.05 11.64
C LEU A 163 10.19 8.45 11.44
N GLN A 164 11.03 9.40 11.01
CA GLN A 164 10.62 10.74 10.60
C GLN A 164 11.03 10.98 9.15
N VAL A 165 10.06 11.22 8.28
CA VAL A 165 10.30 11.43 6.84
C VAL A 165 9.63 12.71 6.38
N THR A 166 10.44 13.65 5.89
CA THR A 166 9.95 14.87 5.26
C THR A 166 9.74 14.63 3.77
N VAL A 167 8.49 14.66 3.33
CA VAL A 167 8.13 14.62 1.91
C VAL A 167 7.97 16.05 1.41
N LYS A 168 8.67 16.39 0.34
CA LYS A 168 8.58 17.68 -0.34
C LYS A 168 8.01 17.48 -1.74
N ASN A 169 6.89 18.12 -2.02
CA ASN A 169 6.32 18.12 -3.36
C ASN A 169 6.94 19.25 -4.19
N SER A 170 7.88 18.93 -5.07
CA SER A 170 8.46 19.86 -6.04
C SER A 170 7.97 19.60 -7.46
N MET A 171 6.85 18.89 -7.62
CA MET A 171 6.20 18.65 -8.91
C MET A 171 5.49 19.92 -9.42
N GLN A 172 5.15 19.93 -10.71
CA GLN A 172 4.55 21.10 -11.34
C GLN A 172 3.03 21.20 -11.14
N HIS A 173 2.31 20.08 -11.24
CA HIS A 173 0.86 20.10 -11.49
C HIS A 173 0.04 19.09 -10.69
N ASN A 174 0.62 18.36 -9.74
CA ASN A 174 -0.11 17.41 -8.92
C ASN A 174 0.08 17.70 -7.43
N GLY A 175 -0.97 17.45 -6.65
CA GLY A 175 -0.81 17.14 -5.25
C GLY A 175 -0.07 15.82 -5.05
N THR A 176 0.24 15.48 -3.81
CA THR A 176 0.76 14.16 -3.46
C THR A 176 0.42 13.83 -2.02
N SER A 177 0.35 12.55 -1.71
CA SER A 177 0.35 12.00 -0.35
C SER A 177 1.32 10.84 -0.35
N MET A 178 1.83 10.43 0.81
CA MET A 178 2.80 9.34 0.89
C MET A 178 2.31 8.28 1.86
N HIS A 179 1.86 7.15 1.31
CA HIS A 179 1.45 6.00 2.09
C HIS A 179 2.63 5.09 2.41
N TRP A 180 2.63 4.57 3.64
CA TRP A 180 3.67 3.70 4.20
C TRP A 180 3.11 2.27 4.24
N HIS A 181 3.04 1.64 3.07
CA HIS A 181 2.39 0.35 2.87
C HIS A 181 2.76 -0.67 3.95
N GLY A 182 1.76 -1.36 4.51
CA GLY A 182 1.93 -2.36 5.57
C GLY A 182 2.37 -1.83 6.95
N ILE A 183 2.80 -0.57 7.07
CA ILE A 183 3.10 0.02 8.39
C ILE A 183 1.79 0.17 9.14
N ARG A 184 1.72 -0.45 10.32
CA ARG A 184 0.50 -0.46 11.14
C ARG A 184 -0.04 0.91 11.53
N GLN A 185 0.80 1.95 11.53
CA GLN A 185 0.42 3.29 12.01
C GLN A 185 -0.27 3.26 13.39
N MET A 186 0.30 2.45 14.30
CA MET A 186 -0.27 2.23 15.64
C MET A 186 -0.40 3.56 16.37
N ASN A 187 -1.64 3.99 16.62
CA ASN A 187 -1.99 5.28 17.21
C ASN A 187 -1.46 6.51 16.42
N SER A 188 -1.26 6.37 15.10
CA SER A 188 -0.75 7.42 14.23
C SER A 188 -1.45 7.46 12.86
N ASN A 189 -2.76 7.20 12.81
CA ASN A 189 -3.54 7.18 11.56
C ASN A 189 -3.45 8.50 10.76
N ASN A 190 -3.25 9.65 11.41
CA ASN A 190 -2.97 10.93 10.74
C ASN A 190 -1.63 10.97 9.96
N MET A 191 -0.80 9.93 10.07
CA MET A 191 0.47 9.75 9.36
C MET A 191 0.40 8.63 8.32
N ASP A 192 -0.78 8.05 8.08
CA ASP A 192 -0.97 6.97 7.10
C ASP A 192 -0.81 7.43 5.66
N GLY A 193 -1.04 8.72 5.39
CA GLY A 193 -0.73 9.35 4.10
C GLY A 193 -1.70 9.00 2.98
N VAL A 194 -2.99 8.85 3.29
CA VAL A 194 -4.06 8.62 2.32
C VAL A 194 -4.86 9.91 2.15
N ASN A 195 -4.68 10.58 1.00
CA ASN A 195 -5.39 11.83 0.75
C ASN A 195 -6.91 11.62 0.63
N GLY A 196 -7.70 12.54 1.19
CA GLY A 196 -9.16 12.40 1.26
C GLY A 196 -9.65 11.44 2.36
N ILE A 197 -8.74 10.83 3.14
CA ILE A 197 -9.09 10.00 4.30
C ILE A 197 -8.36 10.49 5.55
N THR A 198 -7.03 10.42 5.55
CA THR A 198 -6.20 10.78 6.71
C THR A 198 -5.58 12.16 6.62
N GLU A 199 -5.51 12.72 5.41
CA GLU A 199 -4.97 14.05 5.15
C GLU A 199 -5.52 14.67 3.87
N CYS A 200 -5.29 15.97 3.67
CA CYS A 200 -5.43 16.61 2.37
C CYS A 200 -4.12 16.44 1.56
N PRO A 201 -4.14 16.36 0.22
CA PRO A 201 -2.91 16.27 -0.55
C PRO A 201 -1.97 17.45 -0.29
N LEU A 202 -0.67 17.18 -0.33
CA LEU A 202 0.38 18.19 -0.26
C LEU A 202 0.48 18.91 -1.62
N PRO A 203 0.15 20.22 -1.71
CA PRO A 203 0.25 20.94 -2.97
C PRO A 203 1.71 21.14 -3.42
N PRO A 204 1.96 21.39 -4.72
CA PRO A 204 3.24 21.83 -5.24
C PRO A 204 3.90 22.95 -4.43
N GLY A 205 5.18 22.79 -4.11
CA GLY A 205 6.00 23.71 -3.33
C GLY A 205 5.98 23.48 -1.82
N SER A 206 5.05 22.65 -1.31
CA SER A 206 4.90 22.40 0.12
C SER A 206 5.69 21.18 0.61
N SER A 207 5.82 21.05 1.93
CA SER A 207 6.45 19.90 2.59
C SER A 207 5.65 19.44 3.81
N ARG A 208 5.69 18.15 4.10
CA ARG A 208 5.10 17.54 5.30
C ARG A 208 6.07 16.52 5.89
N THR A 209 6.19 16.49 7.22
CA THR A 209 6.94 15.45 7.92
C THR A 209 5.97 14.42 8.49
N TYR A 210 6.16 13.16 8.12
CA TYR A 210 5.47 12.00 8.66
C TYR A 210 6.30 11.41 9.79
N THR A 211 5.66 11.10 10.91
CA THR A 211 6.33 10.61 12.12
C THR A 211 5.56 9.45 12.74
N PHE A 212 6.13 8.25 12.74
CA PHE A 212 5.44 7.06 13.27
C PHE A 212 6.42 6.05 13.85
N LEU A 213 5.91 5.25 14.80
CA LEU A 213 6.67 4.20 15.48
C LEU A 213 6.67 2.91 14.66
N LEU A 214 7.86 2.33 14.45
CA LEU A 214 8.03 1.06 13.76
C LEU A 214 7.78 -0.10 14.72
N THR A 215 6.52 -0.47 14.86
CA THR A 215 6.08 -1.59 15.72
C THR A 215 6.23 -2.97 15.08
N GLN A 216 6.49 -3.00 13.76
CA GLN A 216 6.80 -4.19 12.97
C GLN A 216 8.26 -4.15 12.51
N PHE A 217 8.76 -5.30 12.03
CA PHE A 217 10.06 -5.42 11.39
C PHE A 217 9.95 -6.32 10.18
N GLY A 218 10.83 -6.13 9.20
CA GLY A 218 10.74 -6.84 7.94
C GLY A 218 10.92 -5.93 6.73
N THR A 219 10.15 -6.22 5.69
CA THR A 219 10.24 -5.56 4.39
C THR A 219 8.93 -4.89 4.05
N SER A 220 9.00 -3.63 3.68
CA SER A 220 7.88 -2.94 3.06
C SER A 220 8.32 -1.90 2.06
N TRP A 221 7.41 -1.01 1.71
CA TRP A 221 7.57 -0.01 0.70
C TRP A 221 6.68 1.19 1.00
N TYR A 222 6.92 2.27 0.28
CA TYR A 222 6.14 3.49 0.36
C TYR A 222 5.81 3.95 -1.06
N HIS A 223 4.64 4.55 -1.23
CA HIS A 223 4.18 5.01 -2.53
C HIS A 223 3.20 6.17 -2.41
N SER A 224 3.02 6.90 -3.50
CA SER A 224 1.93 7.89 -3.56
C SER A 224 0.56 7.21 -3.46
N HIS A 225 -0.36 7.86 -2.75
CA HIS A 225 -1.78 7.49 -2.68
C HIS A 225 -2.66 8.59 -3.29
N TYR A 226 -2.10 9.34 -4.24
CA TYR A 226 -2.79 10.35 -5.03
C TYR A 226 -3.11 9.76 -6.39
N SER A 227 -4.30 9.14 -6.53
CA SER A 227 -4.68 8.42 -7.76
C SER A 227 -3.60 7.37 -8.16
N SER A 228 -3.53 7.04 -9.46
CA SER A 228 -2.45 6.26 -10.06
C SER A 228 -1.02 6.85 -10.02
N GLN A 229 -0.74 7.95 -9.30
CA GLN A 229 0.52 8.71 -9.39
C GLN A 229 1.78 7.86 -9.11
N TYR A 230 1.70 6.82 -8.28
CA TYR A 230 2.86 5.97 -8.01
C TYR A 230 3.34 5.17 -9.24
N GLY A 231 2.45 4.91 -10.22
CA GLY A 231 2.80 4.30 -11.51
C GLY A 231 3.70 5.16 -12.40
N ASP A 232 3.85 6.45 -12.08
CA ASP A 232 4.80 7.36 -12.72
C ASP A 232 6.14 7.45 -11.96
N GLY A 233 6.31 6.78 -10.83
CA GLY A 233 7.63 6.62 -10.20
C GLY A 233 7.73 7.00 -8.72
N ILE A 234 6.65 7.46 -8.10
CA ILE A 234 6.64 7.80 -6.65
C ILE A 234 6.50 6.52 -5.82
N VAL A 235 7.57 5.74 -5.81
CA VAL A 235 7.70 4.44 -5.13
C VAL A 235 9.10 4.34 -4.55
N GLY A 236 9.23 3.81 -3.35
CA GLY A 236 10.51 3.37 -2.77
C GLY A 236 10.30 2.31 -1.71
N THR A 237 11.37 1.85 -1.06
CA THR A 237 11.31 0.67 -0.18
C THR A 237 11.64 1.00 1.27
N ILE A 238 11.19 0.18 2.20
CA ILE A 238 11.48 0.29 3.64
C ILE A 238 12.04 -1.06 4.11
N ALA A 239 13.24 -1.04 4.69
CA ALA A 239 13.85 -2.21 5.31
C ALA A 239 14.01 -1.96 6.81
N ILE A 240 13.18 -2.64 7.61
CA ILE A 240 13.22 -2.54 9.07
C ILE A 240 13.95 -3.77 9.61
N ALA A 241 15.13 -3.55 10.18
CA ALA A 241 15.94 -4.60 10.78
C ALA A 241 15.25 -5.20 12.01
N GLY A 242 15.30 -6.53 12.11
CA GLY A 242 14.70 -7.31 13.17
C GLY A 242 15.10 -8.78 13.08
N PRO A 243 14.57 -9.65 13.96
CA PRO A 243 14.87 -11.09 13.92
C PRO A 243 14.34 -11.75 12.63
N ALA A 244 14.79 -12.97 12.36
CA ALA A 244 14.33 -13.78 11.23
C ALA A 244 14.15 -15.24 11.67
N THR A 245 13.33 -16.00 10.96
CA THR A 245 13.00 -17.40 11.29
C THR A 245 13.97 -18.42 10.68
N SER A 246 14.95 -17.96 9.91
CA SER A 246 16.10 -18.75 9.45
C SER A 246 17.37 -17.93 9.48
N ASN A 247 18.50 -18.60 9.73
CA ASN A 247 19.83 -18.00 9.67
C ASN A 247 20.23 -17.69 8.21
N TYR A 248 20.93 -16.57 8.04
CA TYR A 248 21.56 -16.15 6.80
C TYR A 248 22.89 -15.43 7.11
N ASP A 249 23.78 -15.34 6.12
CA ASP A 249 25.08 -14.69 6.26
C ASP A 249 25.03 -13.21 5.84
N ILE A 250 24.30 -12.92 4.75
CA ILE A 250 24.29 -11.60 4.10
C ILE A 250 22.84 -11.22 3.77
N ASP A 251 22.45 -9.98 4.05
CA ASP A 251 21.21 -9.39 3.55
C ASP A 251 21.51 -8.64 2.25
N LEU A 252 20.92 -9.09 1.13
CA LEU A 252 21.05 -8.43 -0.18
C LEU A 252 20.20 -7.16 -0.27
N GLY A 253 19.30 -6.93 0.69
CA GLY A 253 18.37 -5.81 0.67
C GLY A 253 17.15 -6.09 -0.20
N THR A 254 16.49 -4.99 -0.59
CA THR A 254 15.22 -4.97 -1.31
C THR A 254 15.41 -5.12 -2.81
N MET A 255 14.52 -5.89 -3.43
CA MET A 255 14.46 -6.06 -4.88
C MET A 255 13.00 -5.91 -5.31
N THR A 256 12.70 -4.75 -5.90
CA THR A 256 11.36 -4.46 -6.42
C THR A 256 11.15 -5.14 -7.78
N ILE A 257 9.90 -5.47 -8.07
CA ILE A 257 9.44 -5.98 -9.36
C ILE A 257 8.19 -5.16 -9.70
N ASN A 258 8.19 -4.53 -10.87
CA ASN A 258 7.20 -3.53 -11.23
C ASN A 258 6.90 -3.60 -12.73
N ASP A 259 5.64 -3.49 -13.12
CA ASP A 259 5.25 -3.26 -14.50
C ASP A 259 5.57 -1.84 -14.97
N TRP A 260 6.02 -1.73 -16.22
CA TRP A 260 6.52 -0.48 -16.78
C TRP A 260 5.79 -0.13 -18.06
N TYR A 261 5.16 1.04 -18.04
CA TYR A 261 4.43 1.61 -19.17
C TYR A 261 5.27 2.72 -19.80
N TYR A 262 5.09 3.03 -21.08
CA TYR A 262 5.70 4.21 -21.70
C TYR A 262 4.79 5.43 -21.67
N LYS A 263 3.47 5.20 -21.56
CA LYS A 263 2.49 6.23 -21.24
C LYS A 263 2.54 6.55 -19.74
N THR A 264 2.19 7.78 -19.38
CA THR A 264 2.11 8.16 -17.97
C THR A 264 0.99 7.40 -17.28
N ALA A 265 1.06 7.25 -15.96
CA ALA A 265 0.07 6.52 -15.18
C ALA A 265 -1.33 7.13 -15.34
N PHE A 266 -1.46 8.46 -15.35
CA PHE A 266 -2.72 9.16 -15.63
C PHE A 266 -3.28 8.87 -17.03
N GLN A 267 -2.42 8.79 -18.05
CA GLN A 267 -2.86 8.43 -19.41
C GLN A 267 -3.32 6.97 -19.48
N THR A 268 -2.60 6.08 -18.78
CA THR A 268 -2.91 4.65 -18.76
C THR A 268 -4.18 4.37 -17.96
N SER A 269 -4.41 5.07 -16.83
CA SER A 269 -5.65 5.02 -16.05
C SER A 269 -6.85 5.45 -16.89
N LEU A 270 -6.73 6.56 -17.63
CA LEU A 270 -7.78 6.99 -18.56
C LEU A 270 -8.07 5.94 -19.64
N LEU A 271 -7.06 5.20 -20.10
CA LEU A 271 -7.27 4.10 -21.04
C LEU A 271 -7.93 2.89 -20.38
N ALA A 272 -7.52 2.53 -19.17
CA ALA A 272 -8.07 1.44 -18.37
C ALA A 272 -9.55 1.66 -18.02
N SER A 273 -9.94 2.92 -17.76
CA SER A 273 -11.33 3.28 -17.47
C SER A 273 -12.31 3.00 -18.62
N ASN A 274 -11.83 2.76 -19.85
CA ASN A 274 -12.73 2.36 -20.94
C ASN A 274 -13.22 0.93 -20.70
N PRO A 275 -14.52 0.63 -20.85
CA PRO A 275 -15.03 -0.73 -20.65
C PRO A 275 -14.26 -1.77 -21.49
N GLY A 276 -13.52 -2.65 -20.82
CA GLY A 276 -12.63 -3.61 -21.46
C GLY A 276 -11.49 -4.07 -20.55
N PRO A 277 -10.53 -4.86 -21.08
CA PRO A 277 -9.35 -5.23 -20.32
C PRO A 277 -8.41 -4.02 -20.12
N PRO A 278 -7.66 -3.98 -19.00
CA PRO A 278 -6.63 -2.97 -18.79
C PRO A 278 -5.56 -2.96 -19.90
N PRO A 279 -4.88 -1.81 -20.11
CA PRO A 279 -3.76 -1.72 -21.05
C PRO A 279 -2.65 -2.72 -20.73
N THR A 280 -2.01 -3.26 -21.77
CA THR A 280 -0.83 -4.11 -21.62
C THR A 280 0.40 -3.26 -21.27
N ALA A 281 1.13 -3.65 -20.23
CA ALA A 281 2.41 -3.03 -19.88
C ALA A 281 3.45 -3.23 -21.00
N ASP A 282 4.24 -2.21 -21.30
CA ASP A 282 5.27 -2.27 -22.35
C ASP A 282 6.45 -3.15 -21.92
N ASN A 283 6.79 -3.12 -20.63
CA ASN A 283 7.87 -3.88 -20.03
C ASN A 283 7.58 -4.15 -18.54
N ALA A 284 8.54 -4.73 -17.82
CA ALA A 284 8.61 -4.68 -16.36
C ALA A 284 10.06 -4.40 -15.98
N LEU A 285 10.29 -3.89 -14.76
CA LEU A 285 11.61 -3.61 -14.21
C LEU A 285 11.88 -4.51 -13.01
N ILE A 286 13.11 -5.00 -12.88
CA ILE A 286 13.59 -5.65 -11.65
C ILE A 286 14.62 -4.72 -11.04
N ASN A 287 14.31 -4.22 -9.85
CA ASN A 287 15.14 -3.27 -9.11
C ASN A 287 15.54 -2.03 -9.92
N GLY A 288 14.58 -1.48 -10.69
CA GLY A 288 14.75 -0.23 -11.42
C GLY A 288 15.37 -0.33 -12.81
N THR A 289 15.65 -1.52 -13.33
CA THR A 289 16.19 -1.68 -14.69
C THR A 289 15.76 -2.99 -15.32
N MET A 290 15.70 -3.02 -16.65
CA MET A 290 15.49 -4.21 -17.47
C MET A 290 15.93 -3.94 -18.90
N LEU A 291 16.17 -4.97 -19.71
CA LEU A 291 16.26 -4.76 -21.16
C LEU A 291 14.88 -4.44 -21.74
N ASN A 292 14.80 -3.50 -22.68
CA ASN A 292 13.58 -3.30 -23.45
C ASN A 292 13.24 -4.54 -24.32
N PRO A 293 12.00 -4.67 -24.81
CA PRO A 293 11.59 -5.83 -25.62
C PRO A 293 12.41 -6.03 -26.91
N SER A 294 12.98 -4.97 -27.49
CA SER A 294 13.87 -5.08 -28.65
C SER A 294 15.28 -5.56 -28.31
N GLY A 295 15.65 -5.57 -27.02
CA GLY A 295 16.98 -5.93 -26.52
C GLY A 295 18.06 -4.89 -26.85
N THR A 296 17.68 -3.66 -27.20
CA THR A 296 18.61 -2.61 -27.68
C THR A 296 18.90 -1.53 -26.63
N GLY A 297 18.19 -1.53 -25.51
CA GLY A 297 18.34 -0.55 -24.44
C GLY A 297 18.11 -1.17 -23.06
N GLY A 298 18.60 -0.48 -22.03
CA GLY A 298 18.52 -0.93 -20.63
C GLY A 298 19.62 -1.91 -20.23
N ALA A 299 19.47 -2.52 -19.05
CA ALA A 299 20.38 -3.55 -18.55
C ALA A 299 19.64 -4.53 -17.64
N TYR A 300 20.21 -5.72 -17.43
CA TYR A 300 19.75 -6.61 -16.37
C TYR A 300 20.31 -6.16 -15.02
N HIS A 301 19.46 -6.14 -13.99
CA HIS A 301 19.95 -6.05 -12.62
C HIS A 301 20.84 -7.27 -12.30
N LYS A 302 21.97 -7.06 -11.61
CA LYS A 302 22.96 -8.11 -11.30
C LYS A 302 23.27 -8.15 -9.80
N ASN A 303 22.95 -9.26 -9.16
CA ASN A 303 23.39 -9.60 -7.82
C ASN A 303 24.67 -10.44 -7.89
N THR A 304 25.67 -10.13 -7.05
CA THR A 304 26.89 -10.93 -6.92
C THR A 304 26.84 -11.74 -5.64
N ILE A 305 26.99 -13.06 -5.73
CA ILE A 305 26.90 -13.99 -4.61
C ILE A 305 28.16 -14.86 -4.49
N THR A 306 28.48 -15.30 -3.28
CA THR A 306 29.66 -16.10 -2.95
C THR A 306 29.21 -17.51 -2.63
N SER A 307 29.87 -18.50 -3.25
CA SER A 307 29.57 -19.91 -3.01
C SER A 307 29.65 -20.27 -1.51
N GLY A 308 28.70 -21.06 -1.04
CA GLY A 308 28.59 -21.53 0.34
C GLY A 308 27.91 -20.55 1.31
N LYS A 309 27.52 -19.35 0.86
CA LYS A 309 26.81 -18.35 1.69
C LYS A 309 25.29 -18.45 1.57
N LYS A 310 24.59 -18.00 2.60
CA LYS A 310 23.14 -17.83 2.64
C LYS A 310 22.78 -16.35 2.56
N TYR A 311 21.86 -16.02 1.66
CA TYR A 311 21.48 -14.64 1.37
C TYR A 311 20.01 -14.42 1.71
N ARG A 312 19.69 -13.39 2.50
CA ARG A 312 18.33 -12.85 2.60
C ARG A 312 18.09 -11.92 1.43
N LEU A 313 17.02 -12.13 0.68
CA LEU A 313 16.54 -11.26 -0.38
C LEU A 313 15.12 -10.83 -0.06
N ARG A 314 14.81 -9.54 -0.23
CA ARG A 314 13.55 -8.94 0.17
C ARG A 314 12.75 -8.53 -1.07
N LEU A 315 11.87 -9.41 -1.52
CA LEU A 315 11.09 -9.28 -2.74
C LEU A 315 9.85 -8.42 -2.49
N ILE A 316 9.54 -7.53 -3.44
CA ILE A 316 8.39 -6.61 -3.35
C ILE A 316 7.79 -6.47 -4.75
N ASN A 317 6.50 -6.71 -4.90
CA ASN A 317 5.79 -6.33 -6.13
C ASN A 317 5.20 -4.92 -5.95
N THR A 318 5.78 -3.94 -6.65
CA THR A 318 5.35 -2.53 -6.58
C THR A 318 4.62 -2.09 -7.87
N SER A 319 3.96 -3.04 -8.55
CA SER A 319 3.26 -2.79 -9.82
C SER A 319 1.99 -1.97 -9.65
N VAL A 320 1.47 -1.47 -10.77
CA VAL A 320 0.11 -0.91 -10.85
C VAL A 320 -0.95 -1.93 -11.28
N ASP A 321 -0.57 -3.02 -11.96
CA ASP A 321 -1.52 -4.05 -12.44
C ASP A 321 -0.95 -5.48 -12.47
N ASN A 322 0.32 -5.65 -12.83
CA ASN A 322 0.87 -6.99 -13.04
C ASN A 322 1.19 -7.73 -11.72
N HIS A 323 0.78 -8.99 -11.66
CA HIS A 323 1.15 -9.94 -10.60
C HIS A 323 2.19 -10.90 -11.15
N PHE A 324 3.20 -11.23 -10.34
CA PHE A 324 4.33 -12.03 -10.81
C PHE A 324 4.41 -13.37 -10.10
N ARG A 325 4.84 -14.39 -10.83
CA ARG A 325 5.59 -15.50 -10.22
C ARG A 325 7.07 -15.30 -10.46
N VAL A 326 7.87 -15.58 -9.44
CA VAL A 326 9.32 -15.43 -9.49
C VAL A 326 10.06 -16.70 -9.15
N SER A 327 11.23 -16.88 -9.75
CA SER A 327 12.12 -18.02 -9.47
C SER A 327 13.58 -17.63 -9.64
N LEU A 328 14.48 -18.38 -9.02
CA LEU A 328 15.91 -18.33 -9.31
C LEU A 328 16.34 -19.70 -9.88
N ASP A 329 16.83 -19.72 -11.11
CA ASP A 329 17.21 -20.97 -11.78
C ASP A 329 18.15 -21.80 -10.91
N ASN A 330 17.85 -23.11 -10.79
CA ASN A 330 18.59 -24.10 -9.98
C ASN A 330 18.68 -23.81 -8.47
N HIS A 331 17.97 -22.80 -7.95
CA HIS A 331 17.92 -22.50 -6.52
C HIS A 331 16.49 -22.57 -6.01
N ASN A 332 16.33 -22.98 -4.75
CA ASN A 332 15.06 -22.81 -4.06
C ASN A 332 15.06 -21.49 -3.29
N LEU A 333 13.89 -20.88 -3.20
CA LEU A 333 13.60 -19.73 -2.35
C LEU A 333 13.03 -20.25 -1.03
N THR A 334 13.74 -20.05 0.08
CA THR A 334 13.21 -20.43 1.40
C THR A 334 12.51 -19.23 2.02
N VAL A 335 11.18 -19.19 1.97
CA VAL A 335 10.39 -18.07 2.47
C VAL A 335 10.44 -18.07 4.00
N VAL A 336 10.73 -16.91 4.59
CA VAL A 336 10.85 -16.71 6.05
C VAL A 336 9.94 -15.61 6.59
N GLN A 337 9.34 -14.82 5.70
CA GLN A 337 8.40 -13.75 6.03
C GLN A 337 7.49 -13.51 4.83
N ALA A 338 6.20 -13.26 5.10
CA ALA A 338 5.24 -12.75 4.14
C ALA A 338 4.76 -11.40 4.67
N ASP A 339 4.88 -10.35 3.86
CA ASP A 339 4.65 -8.97 4.27
C ASP A 339 5.43 -8.64 5.56
N PHE A 340 4.82 -8.10 6.61
CA PHE A 340 5.46 -7.89 7.91
C PHE A 340 5.38 -9.08 8.89
N VAL A 341 4.94 -10.26 8.44
CA VAL A 341 4.70 -11.41 9.30
C VAL A 341 5.74 -12.52 9.07
N PRO A 342 6.63 -12.78 10.06
CA PRO A 342 7.55 -13.90 10.00
C PRO A 342 6.82 -15.23 9.94
N THR A 343 7.26 -16.12 9.05
CA THR A 343 6.65 -17.43 8.82
C THR A 343 7.55 -18.56 9.31
N VAL A 344 6.96 -19.72 9.59
CA VAL A 344 7.71 -20.97 9.65
C VAL A 344 8.34 -21.19 8.26
N PRO A 345 9.67 -21.39 8.16
CA PRO A 345 10.31 -21.46 6.87
C PRO A 345 9.77 -22.58 5.99
N TYR A 346 9.45 -22.27 4.74
CA TYR A 346 9.13 -23.27 3.72
C TYR A 346 9.87 -22.96 2.41
N SER A 347 10.03 -23.98 1.57
CA SER A 347 10.82 -23.89 0.34
C SER A 347 9.92 -23.90 -0.88
N ALA A 348 10.13 -22.95 -1.78
CA ALA A 348 9.42 -22.81 -3.05
C ALA A 348 10.42 -22.71 -4.21
N GLN A 349 10.04 -23.25 -5.37
CA GLN A 349 10.78 -23.06 -6.63
C GLN A 349 10.27 -21.82 -7.39
N TRP A 350 8.95 -21.64 -7.37
CA TRP A 350 8.25 -20.46 -7.88
C TRP A 350 7.45 -19.85 -6.74
N LEU A 351 7.49 -18.53 -6.64
CA LEU A 351 6.78 -17.77 -5.62
C LEU A 351 5.85 -16.77 -6.31
N PHE A 352 4.54 -16.86 -6.06
CA PHE A 352 3.59 -15.83 -6.46
C PHE A 352 3.71 -14.60 -5.55
N ILE A 353 3.67 -13.42 -6.15
CA ILE A 353 3.74 -12.13 -5.47
C ILE A 353 2.69 -11.21 -6.10
N GLY A 354 1.56 -11.06 -5.40
CA GLY A 354 0.51 -10.11 -5.77
C GLY A 354 0.95 -8.66 -5.59
N ILE A 355 0.22 -7.70 -6.16
CA ILE A 355 0.59 -6.29 -6.07
C ILE A 355 0.56 -5.83 -4.61
N GLY A 356 1.65 -5.24 -4.13
CA GLY A 356 1.83 -4.80 -2.75
C GLY A 356 2.35 -5.88 -1.81
N GLU A 357 2.37 -7.15 -2.22
CA GLU A 357 2.92 -8.23 -1.41
C GLU A 357 4.44 -8.18 -1.34
N ARG A 358 4.97 -8.68 -0.20
CA ARG A 358 6.40 -8.84 0.03
C ARG A 358 6.71 -10.24 0.54
N TYR A 359 7.89 -10.71 0.16
CA TYR A 359 8.45 -11.92 0.74
C TYR A 359 9.93 -11.75 1.05
N ASP A 360 10.32 -12.09 2.26
CA ASP A 360 11.72 -12.29 2.58
C ASP A 360 12.05 -13.77 2.35
N VAL A 361 13.08 -14.01 1.53
CA VAL A 361 13.51 -15.37 1.18
C VAL A 361 14.99 -15.57 1.48
N ILE A 362 15.36 -16.77 1.90
CA ILE A 362 16.75 -17.21 2.02
C ILE A 362 17.15 -18.02 0.79
N ILE A 363 18.20 -17.57 0.12
CA ILE A 363 18.84 -18.23 -1.02
C ILE A 363 20.15 -18.86 -0.52
N ASN A 364 20.32 -20.16 -0.74
CA ASN A 364 21.58 -20.84 -0.47
C ASN A 364 22.42 -20.82 -1.75
N ALA A 365 23.58 -20.15 -1.72
CA ALA A 365 24.50 -20.10 -2.87
C ALA A 365 25.30 -21.41 -2.99
N ASN A 366 24.62 -22.51 -3.31
CA ASN A 366 25.14 -23.88 -3.29
C ASN A 366 25.23 -24.52 -4.69
N GLN A 367 25.08 -23.75 -5.76
CA GLN A 367 25.22 -24.23 -7.13
C GLN A 367 26.67 -24.04 -7.64
N PRO A 368 27.06 -24.70 -8.74
CA PRO A 368 28.35 -24.46 -9.39
C PRO A 368 28.56 -22.97 -9.70
N THR A 369 29.82 -22.50 -9.65
CA THR A 369 30.17 -21.11 -9.99
C THR A 369 29.80 -20.81 -11.44
N ASP A 370 28.70 -20.09 -11.63
CA ASP A 370 28.18 -19.63 -12.92
C ASP A 370 27.22 -18.45 -12.71
N ASN A 371 26.57 -17.99 -13.78
CA ASN A 371 25.49 -17.02 -13.78
C ASN A 371 24.14 -17.73 -13.90
N TYR A 372 23.15 -17.30 -13.12
CA TYR A 372 21.81 -17.88 -13.07
C TYR A 372 20.75 -16.81 -13.32
N TRP A 373 19.71 -17.14 -14.09
CA TRP A 373 18.56 -16.24 -14.25
C TRP A 373 17.69 -16.25 -13.00
N PHE A 374 17.42 -15.06 -12.47
CA PHE A 374 16.19 -14.81 -11.74
C PHE A 374 15.12 -14.39 -12.74
N ARG A 375 13.91 -14.92 -12.60
CA ARG A 375 12.80 -14.74 -13.55
C ARG A 375 11.63 -14.12 -12.84
N ALA A 376 10.93 -13.22 -13.52
CA ALA A 376 9.60 -12.77 -13.14
C ALA A 376 8.67 -12.99 -14.33
N GLU A 377 7.55 -13.66 -14.11
CA GLU A 377 6.59 -13.98 -15.16
C GLU A 377 5.19 -13.55 -14.74
N VAL A 378 4.50 -12.84 -15.62
CA VAL A 378 3.09 -12.46 -15.43
C VAL A 378 2.22 -13.65 -15.78
N MET A 379 1.41 -14.10 -14.83
CA MET A 379 0.57 -15.27 -15.01
C MET A 379 -0.73 -14.93 -15.76
N THR A 380 -1.27 -15.90 -16.50
CA THR A 380 -2.51 -15.70 -17.26
C THR A 380 -3.65 -15.28 -16.32
N GLY A 381 -4.29 -14.14 -16.63
CA GLY A 381 -5.39 -13.59 -15.84
C GLY A 381 -4.96 -12.66 -14.70
N CYS A 382 -3.66 -12.43 -14.52
CA CYS A 382 -3.11 -11.59 -13.44
C CYS A 382 -2.36 -10.35 -14.00
N GLY A 383 -2.83 -9.83 -15.12
CA GLY A 383 -2.21 -8.73 -15.87
C GLY A 383 -1.74 -9.13 -17.26
N ALA A 384 -1.27 -8.15 -18.03
CA ALA A 384 -0.70 -8.36 -19.36
C ALA A 384 0.59 -7.54 -19.53
N ASN A 385 1.62 -8.17 -20.10
CA ASN A 385 2.93 -7.55 -20.32
C ASN A 385 3.53 -7.96 -21.67
N ALA A 386 3.97 -6.98 -22.45
CA ALA A 386 4.55 -7.21 -23.77
C ALA A 386 5.92 -7.88 -23.72
N ASN A 387 6.64 -7.81 -22.58
CA ASN A 387 7.94 -8.45 -22.39
C ASN A 387 7.87 -9.76 -21.56
N ASN A 388 6.67 -10.31 -21.35
CA ASN A 388 6.51 -11.50 -20.51
C ASN A 388 7.36 -12.69 -21.02
N GLY A 389 7.98 -13.43 -20.10
CA GLY A 389 8.96 -14.50 -20.40
C GLY A 389 10.41 -14.01 -20.59
N ASN A 390 10.62 -12.70 -20.75
CA ASN A 390 11.95 -12.09 -20.85
C ASN A 390 12.33 -11.23 -19.64
N ILE A 391 11.42 -11.00 -18.70
CA ILE A 391 11.66 -10.20 -17.48
C ILE A 391 12.57 -10.99 -16.52
N LYS A 392 13.84 -10.57 -16.44
CA LYS A 392 14.92 -11.34 -15.80
C LYS A 392 15.95 -10.48 -15.09
N SER A 393 16.60 -11.03 -14.09
CA SER A 393 17.83 -10.45 -13.51
C SER A 393 18.88 -11.54 -13.34
N ILE A 394 20.12 -11.16 -13.02
CA ILE A 394 21.26 -12.07 -13.00
C ILE A 394 21.75 -12.26 -11.57
N PHE A 395 21.90 -13.51 -11.15
CA PHE A 395 22.67 -13.87 -9.95
C PHE A 395 24.00 -14.48 -10.40
N SER A 396 25.09 -13.77 -10.14
CA SER A 396 26.43 -14.11 -10.60
C SER A 396 27.28 -14.57 -9.44
N TYR A 397 27.81 -15.79 -9.51
CA TYR A 397 28.74 -16.28 -8.49
C TYR A 397 30.10 -15.57 -8.64
N VAL A 398 30.75 -15.24 -7.53
CA VAL A 398 32.13 -14.72 -7.53
C VAL A 398 33.04 -15.72 -8.26
N GLY A 399 33.70 -15.26 -9.32
CA GLY A 399 34.54 -16.09 -10.20
C GLY A 399 33.83 -16.62 -11.45
N ALA A 400 32.53 -16.38 -11.63
CA ALA A 400 31.84 -16.66 -12.88
C ALA A 400 32.32 -15.74 -14.02
N ALA A 401 32.20 -16.20 -15.26
CA ALA A 401 32.49 -15.39 -16.43
C ALA A 401 31.53 -14.20 -16.53
N ASP A 402 31.99 -13.09 -17.10
CA ASP A 402 31.12 -11.94 -17.38
C ASP A 402 30.29 -12.22 -18.65
N ALA A 403 29.21 -12.97 -18.46
CA ALA A 403 28.29 -13.40 -19.52
C ALA A 403 26.87 -13.51 -18.97
N ASN A 404 25.88 -13.43 -19.87
CA ASN A 404 24.50 -13.71 -19.50
C ASN A 404 24.32 -15.19 -19.13
N PRO A 405 23.47 -15.52 -18.14
CA PRO A 405 23.13 -16.91 -17.83
C PRO A 405 22.59 -17.67 -19.04
N THR A 406 22.94 -18.95 -19.13
CA THR A 406 22.39 -19.90 -20.13
C THR A 406 21.49 -20.95 -19.51
N THR A 407 21.19 -20.81 -18.22
CA THR A 407 20.43 -21.78 -17.43
C THR A 407 19.01 -21.96 -17.98
N PRO A 408 18.53 -23.21 -18.13
CA PRO A 408 17.16 -23.46 -18.50
C PRO A 408 16.25 -23.10 -17.32
N GLY A 409 15.15 -22.38 -17.59
CA GLY A 409 14.09 -22.16 -16.62
C GLY A 409 13.20 -23.38 -16.48
N THR A 410 12.36 -23.39 -15.45
CA THR A 410 11.24 -24.34 -15.31
C THR A 410 9.92 -23.66 -15.66
N THR A 411 8.84 -24.41 -15.79
CA THR A 411 7.52 -23.83 -16.10
C THR A 411 6.84 -23.31 -14.83
N ALA A 412 6.48 -22.02 -14.82
CA ALA A 412 5.72 -21.42 -13.72
C ALA A 412 4.27 -21.94 -13.66
N PRO A 413 3.71 -22.21 -12.46
CA PRO A 413 2.29 -22.52 -12.30
C PRO A 413 1.37 -21.39 -12.76
N GLN A 414 0.42 -21.68 -13.64
CA GLN A 414 -0.47 -20.67 -14.25
C GLN A 414 -1.71 -20.41 -13.39
N ASN A 415 -1.59 -19.56 -12.36
CA ASN A 415 -2.70 -19.07 -11.54
C ASN A 415 -2.35 -17.76 -10.84
N CYS A 416 -3.39 -17.08 -10.32
CA CYS A 416 -3.30 -15.79 -9.61
C CYS A 416 -3.57 -15.96 -8.09
N ASN A 417 -3.19 -17.10 -7.52
CA ASN A 417 -3.50 -17.42 -6.13
C ASN A 417 -2.29 -17.16 -5.25
N ASP A 418 -2.57 -16.71 -4.02
CA ASP A 418 -1.59 -16.60 -2.95
C ASP A 418 -0.87 -17.92 -2.68
N GLU A 419 0.34 -17.79 -2.16
CA GLU A 419 1.16 -18.91 -1.76
C GLU A 419 0.49 -19.73 -0.66
N GLN A 420 0.61 -21.05 -0.78
CA GLN A 420 0.12 -22.01 0.20
C GLN A 420 1.22 -22.32 1.22
N GLY A 421 0.85 -22.60 2.47
CA GLY A 421 1.83 -22.96 3.52
C GLY A 421 2.41 -21.78 4.29
N LEU A 422 1.86 -20.57 4.12
CA LEU A 422 2.19 -19.39 4.94
C LEU A 422 1.70 -19.58 6.38
N THR A 423 2.52 -20.22 7.22
CA THR A 423 2.22 -20.41 8.65
C THR A 423 2.96 -19.35 9.46
N PRO A 424 2.28 -18.39 10.12
CA PRO A 424 2.95 -17.42 10.96
C PRO A 424 3.73 -18.09 12.09
N TYR A 425 4.95 -17.61 12.35
CA TYR A 425 5.80 -18.13 13.42
C TYR A 425 5.21 -17.82 14.80
N VAL A 426 4.64 -16.62 14.96
CA VAL A 426 3.84 -16.25 16.14
C VAL A 426 2.43 -16.76 15.97
N VAL A 427 2.11 -17.80 16.75
CA VAL A 427 0.81 -18.48 16.72
C VAL A 427 -0.29 -17.58 17.24
N LYS A 428 -1.31 -17.32 16.41
CA LYS A 428 -2.53 -16.63 16.80
C LYS A 428 -3.74 -17.35 16.23
N ASN A 429 -4.62 -17.83 17.09
CA ASN A 429 -5.85 -18.51 16.68
C ASN A 429 -7.01 -17.54 16.62
N VAL A 430 -7.91 -17.79 15.67
CA VAL A 430 -9.13 -17.02 15.45
C VAL A 430 -10.29 -17.83 16.01
N PRO A 431 -11.09 -17.31 16.96
CA PRO A 431 -12.27 -18.01 17.43
C PRO A 431 -13.24 -18.28 16.27
N SER A 432 -13.55 -19.55 16.01
CA SER A 432 -14.54 -19.93 14.99
C SER A 432 -15.98 -19.78 15.48
N ALA A 433 -16.16 -19.75 16.81
CA ALA A 433 -17.46 -19.55 17.43
C ALA A 433 -18.06 -18.22 16.94
N ASN A 434 -19.30 -18.26 16.49
CA ASN A 434 -20.08 -17.11 16.03
C ASN A 434 -19.66 -16.49 14.69
N PHE A 435 -18.72 -17.08 13.93
CA PHE A 435 -18.37 -16.59 12.58
C PHE A 435 -19.61 -16.30 11.73
N ILE A 436 -20.52 -17.28 11.59
CA ILE A 436 -21.74 -17.16 10.78
C ILE A 436 -22.63 -15.98 11.22
N SER A 437 -22.69 -15.71 12.52
CA SER A 437 -23.52 -14.62 13.07
C SER A 437 -22.84 -13.25 13.08
N GLN A 438 -21.52 -13.19 12.86
CA GLN A 438 -20.71 -11.97 12.95
C GLN A 438 -20.10 -11.54 11.62
N ALA A 439 -20.03 -12.44 10.63
CA ALA A 439 -19.49 -12.12 9.32
C ALA A 439 -20.35 -11.12 8.57
N THR A 440 -19.70 -10.11 8.00
CA THR A 440 -20.31 -9.10 7.14
C THR A 440 -19.83 -9.31 5.70
N GLU A 441 -20.76 -9.25 4.76
CA GLU A 441 -20.48 -9.45 3.33
C GLU A 441 -20.19 -8.09 2.66
N LEU A 442 -19.19 -8.09 1.78
CA LEU A 442 -18.80 -6.98 0.92
C LEU A 442 -18.84 -7.48 -0.53
N ASP A 443 -19.90 -7.11 -1.26
CA ASP A 443 -20.11 -7.51 -2.65
C ASP A 443 -19.31 -6.61 -3.59
N VAL A 444 -18.35 -7.18 -4.30
CA VAL A 444 -17.53 -6.52 -5.31
C VAL A 444 -18.15 -6.72 -6.68
N LEU A 445 -18.40 -5.61 -7.38
CA LEU A 445 -19.15 -5.55 -8.64
C LEU A 445 -18.47 -4.60 -9.63
N LEU A 446 -18.35 -5.03 -10.89
CA LEU A 446 -18.02 -4.11 -11.99
C LEU A 446 -19.29 -3.65 -12.68
N THR A 447 -19.49 -2.33 -12.75
CA THR A 447 -20.55 -1.69 -13.53
C THR A 447 -19.96 -0.73 -14.56
N VAL A 448 -20.79 -0.29 -15.51
CA VAL A 448 -20.46 0.82 -16.40
C VAL A 448 -21.30 2.02 -15.99
N GLY A 449 -20.64 3.11 -15.59
CA GLY A 449 -21.27 4.36 -15.22
C GLY A 449 -20.81 5.53 -16.09
N ALA A 450 -21.42 6.69 -15.94
CA ALA A 450 -20.99 7.90 -16.62
C ALA A 450 -20.07 8.72 -15.70
N ASN A 451 -18.89 9.11 -16.19
CA ASN A 451 -18.03 10.04 -15.47
C ASN A 451 -18.57 11.49 -15.55
N SER A 452 -17.86 12.44 -14.92
CA SER A 452 -18.20 13.86 -14.90
C SER A 452 -18.35 14.51 -16.28
N ASN A 453 -17.72 13.93 -17.31
CA ASN A 453 -17.80 14.38 -18.70
C ASN A 453 -18.86 13.64 -19.52
N GLY A 454 -19.68 12.80 -18.89
CA GLY A 454 -20.71 11.99 -19.55
C GLY A 454 -20.16 10.80 -20.36
N ARG A 455 -18.89 10.41 -20.17
CA ARG A 455 -18.30 9.24 -20.82
C ARG A 455 -18.62 7.99 -20.01
N ASN A 456 -18.99 6.92 -20.71
CA ASN A 456 -19.11 5.60 -20.10
C ASN A 456 -17.73 5.08 -19.67
N VAL A 457 -17.58 4.82 -18.38
CA VAL A 457 -16.35 4.31 -17.75
C VAL A 457 -16.66 3.07 -16.91
N ALA A 458 -15.65 2.22 -16.75
CA ALA A 458 -15.63 1.16 -15.76
C ALA A 458 -15.76 1.77 -14.35
N GLN A 459 -16.55 1.14 -13.49
CA GLN A 459 -16.72 1.51 -12.09
C GLN A 459 -16.78 0.25 -11.24
N TRP A 460 -15.81 0.10 -10.35
CA TRP A 460 -15.85 -0.92 -9.33
C TRP A 460 -16.62 -0.42 -8.13
N ASN A 461 -17.55 -1.25 -7.67
CA ASN A 461 -18.40 -0.95 -6.55
C ASN A 461 -18.18 -1.99 -5.46
N VAL A 462 -18.26 -1.54 -4.21
CA VAL A 462 -18.41 -2.40 -3.05
C VAL A 462 -19.78 -2.11 -2.44
N ASN A 463 -20.62 -3.14 -2.31
CA ASN A 463 -22.01 -3.02 -1.86
C ASN A 463 -22.85 -2.00 -2.68
N GLY A 464 -22.56 -1.90 -3.98
CA GLY A 464 -23.28 -1.02 -4.91
C GLY A 464 -22.88 0.45 -4.86
N SER A 465 -21.77 0.78 -4.20
CA SER A 465 -21.21 2.13 -4.17
C SER A 465 -19.74 2.13 -4.60
N MET A 466 -19.39 3.07 -5.48
CA MET A 466 -18.02 3.36 -5.92
C MET A 466 -17.40 4.36 -4.94
N ILE A 467 -16.21 4.07 -4.39
CA ILE A 467 -15.57 5.04 -3.51
C ILE A 467 -15.18 6.29 -4.32
N ASN A 468 -15.37 7.46 -3.74
CA ASN A 468 -14.96 8.74 -4.31
C ASN A 468 -14.66 9.72 -3.17
N VAL A 469 -13.38 9.97 -2.89
CA VAL A 469 -12.97 10.77 -1.73
C VAL A 469 -12.83 12.25 -2.08
N ASP A 470 -13.25 13.13 -1.18
CA ASP A 470 -13.02 14.57 -1.31
C ASP A 470 -11.64 14.94 -0.74
N TRP A 471 -10.71 15.31 -1.62
CA TRP A 471 -9.34 15.64 -1.23
C TRP A 471 -9.22 16.81 -0.26
N ASP A 472 -10.15 17.77 -0.30
CA ASP A 472 -10.23 18.93 0.57
C ASP A 472 -11.01 18.67 1.87
N MET A 473 -11.74 17.56 1.95
CA MET A 473 -12.51 17.18 3.13
C MET A 473 -12.28 15.71 3.52
N PRO A 474 -11.08 15.37 4.03
CA PRO A 474 -10.75 14.01 4.41
C PRO A 474 -11.61 13.51 5.56
N THR A 475 -11.78 12.19 5.67
CA THR A 475 -12.55 11.56 6.77
C THR A 475 -12.15 12.06 8.16
N LEU A 476 -10.86 12.28 8.42
CA LEU A 476 -10.42 12.83 9.70
C LEU A 476 -10.88 14.26 9.97
N SER A 477 -11.22 15.07 8.94
CA SER A 477 -11.83 16.40 9.11
C SER A 477 -13.27 16.30 9.63
N TYR A 478 -14.01 15.26 9.22
CA TYR A 478 -15.33 14.96 9.79
C TYR A 478 -15.22 14.58 11.27
N VAL A 479 -14.26 13.73 11.62
CA VAL A 479 -13.97 13.37 13.01
C VAL A 479 -13.57 14.62 13.82
N GLN A 480 -12.68 15.46 13.30
CA GLN A 480 -12.21 16.67 13.96
C GLN A 480 -13.35 17.67 14.23
N SER A 481 -14.29 17.80 13.31
CA SER A 481 -15.44 18.70 13.43
C SER A 481 -16.62 18.10 14.21
N GLY A 482 -16.58 16.81 14.54
CA GLY A 482 -17.70 16.07 15.10
C GLY A 482 -18.88 15.91 14.13
N ASN A 483 -18.64 16.06 12.82
CA ASN A 483 -19.64 15.89 11.79
C ASN A 483 -19.76 14.42 11.40
N THR A 484 -20.91 13.82 11.64
CA THR A 484 -21.22 12.42 11.29
C THR A 484 -22.05 12.28 10.01
N SER A 485 -22.24 13.37 9.26
CA SER A 485 -22.93 13.37 7.97
C SER A 485 -21.96 13.04 6.83
N TYR A 486 -21.46 11.80 6.83
CA TYR A 486 -20.53 11.31 5.82
C TYR A 486 -21.25 11.14 4.47
N PRO A 487 -20.66 11.60 3.34
CA PRO A 487 -21.12 11.24 2.01
C PRO A 487 -21.14 9.71 1.81
N ALA A 488 -22.14 9.22 1.07
CA ALA A 488 -22.33 7.78 0.89
C ALA A 488 -21.20 7.14 0.06
N ASP A 489 -20.65 7.89 -0.88
CA ASP A 489 -19.51 7.54 -1.74
C ASP A 489 -18.16 7.56 -1.02
N LEU A 490 -18.10 7.91 0.26
CA LEU A 490 -16.93 7.60 1.09
C LEU A 490 -16.79 6.10 1.38
N ASN A 491 -17.84 5.30 1.12
CA ASN A 491 -17.88 3.86 1.42
C ASN A 491 -17.45 3.55 2.86
N LEU A 492 -17.92 4.38 3.79
CA LEU A 492 -17.49 4.37 5.18
C LEU A 492 -18.28 3.37 6.02
N ILE A 493 -17.55 2.53 6.76
CA ILE A 493 -18.08 1.52 7.68
C ILE A 493 -17.59 1.84 9.09
N GLU A 494 -18.51 2.17 10.00
CA GLU A 494 -18.17 2.49 11.39
C GLU A 494 -17.97 1.23 12.23
N LEU A 495 -16.83 1.15 12.94
CA LEU A 495 -16.49 0.09 13.88
C LEU A 495 -16.21 0.69 15.27
N PRO A 496 -17.25 1.05 16.05
CA PRO A 496 -17.08 1.88 17.25
C PRO A 496 -16.57 1.13 18.48
N THR A 497 -16.57 -0.20 18.47
CA THR A 497 -16.25 -1.01 19.65
C THR A 497 -14.78 -1.41 19.64
N ALA A 498 -14.05 -1.17 20.73
CA ALA A 498 -12.65 -1.54 20.86
C ALA A 498 -12.44 -3.06 20.99
N ASN A 499 -11.30 -3.55 20.49
CA ASN A 499 -10.79 -4.92 20.65
C ASN A 499 -11.84 -5.98 20.27
N THR A 500 -12.59 -5.70 19.22
CA THR A 500 -13.60 -6.61 18.67
C THR A 500 -13.07 -7.18 17.37
N LEU A 501 -13.12 -8.50 17.25
CA LEU A 501 -12.76 -9.20 16.03
C LEU A 501 -13.93 -9.12 15.03
N HIS A 502 -13.68 -8.54 13.86
CA HIS A 502 -14.65 -8.46 12.77
C HIS A 502 -14.26 -9.42 11.65
N PHE A 503 -15.26 -10.07 11.06
CA PHE A 503 -15.10 -10.99 9.94
C PHE A 503 -15.71 -10.39 8.68
N TRP A 504 -14.98 -10.43 7.57
CA TRP A 504 -15.39 -9.89 6.29
C TRP A 504 -15.35 -10.97 5.22
N ILE A 505 -16.49 -11.18 4.57
CA ILE A 505 -16.61 -12.02 3.37
C ILE A 505 -16.61 -11.07 2.19
N ILE A 506 -15.48 -10.96 1.50
CA ILE A 506 -15.34 -10.14 0.31
C ILE A 506 -15.66 -11.03 -0.88
N GLN A 507 -16.70 -10.70 -1.63
CA GLN A 507 -17.23 -11.58 -2.67
C GLN A 507 -17.25 -10.91 -4.03
N ALA A 508 -16.47 -11.46 -4.96
CA ALA A 508 -16.53 -11.05 -6.36
C ALA A 508 -17.76 -11.69 -7.02
N ILE A 509 -18.78 -10.89 -7.31
CA ILE A 509 -20.05 -11.40 -7.83
C ILE A 509 -19.88 -11.89 -9.28
N ALA A 510 -20.00 -13.21 -9.45
CA ALA A 510 -19.93 -13.87 -10.74
C ALA A 510 -21.03 -13.39 -11.71
N GLY A 511 -20.66 -13.16 -12.97
CA GLY A 511 -21.58 -12.67 -14.02
C GLY A 511 -21.59 -11.15 -14.22
N SER A 512 -20.79 -10.40 -13.44
CA SER A 512 -20.39 -9.03 -13.80
C SER A 512 -19.30 -9.05 -14.89
N VAL A 513 -19.20 -7.99 -15.70
CA VAL A 513 -18.57 -8.02 -17.05
C VAL A 513 -17.03 -8.19 -17.04
N ALA A 514 -16.37 -8.23 -15.89
CA ALA A 514 -15.00 -8.71 -15.79
C ALA A 514 -14.79 -9.37 -14.44
N VAL A 515 -14.37 -10.63 -14.45
CA VAL A 515 -14.09 -11.39 -13.25
C VAL A 515 -12.57 -11.51 -13.14
N ALA A 516 -11.93 -10.43 -12.69
CA ALA A 516 -10.49 -10.36 -12.46
C ALA A 516 -10.16 -10.80 -11.01
N PRO A 517 -8.97 -11.33 -10.74
CA PRO A 517 -8.48 -11.47 -9.38
C PRO A 517 -8.04 -10.09 -8.85
N HIS A 518 -8.23 -9.84 -7.55
CA HIS A 518 -7.94 -8.53 -6.94
C HIS A 518 -7.02 -8.70 -5.74
N PRO A 519 -5.84 -8.04 -5.69
CA PRO A 519 -5.01 -7.99 -4.49
C PRO A 519 -5.67 -7.02 -3.51
N ILE A 520 -6.31 -7.54 -2.46
CA ILE A 520 -6.99 -6.72 -1.44
C ILE A 520 -5.98 -6.34 -0.37
N HIS A 521 -5.74 -5.03 -0.22
CA HIS A 521 -4.91 -4.43 0.80
C HIS A 521 -5.76 -3.83 1.92
N LEU A 522 -5.32 -3.96 3.18
CA LEU A 522 -5.91 -3.29 4.34
C LEU A 522 -4.86 -2.43 5.05
N HIS A 523 -5.19 -1.16 5.25
CA HIS A 523 -4.36 -0.23 6.01
C HIS A 523 -4.52 -0.48 7.52
N GLY A 524 -3.49 -0.10 8.29
CA GLY A 524 -3.54 -0.06 9.75
C GLY A 524 -3.49 -1.41 10.47
N HIS A 525 -3.56 -2.53 9.74
CA HIS A 525 -3.72 -3.88 10.29
C HIS A 525 -3.06 -4.95 9.41
N ASP A 526 -2.43 -5.95 10.05
CA ASP A 526 -2.35 -7.26 9.41
C ASP A 526 -3.69 -7.98 9.67
N PHE A 527 -4.34 -8.51 8.63
CA PHE A 527 -5.54 -9.34 8.79
C PHE A 527 -5.21 -10.83 8.85
N TYR A 528 -6.08 -11.60 9.49
CA TYR A 528 -6.11 -13.05 9.40
C TYR A 528 -6.77 -13.48 8.09
N LEU A 529 -6.07 -14.22 7.25
CA LEU A 529 -6.59 -14.82 6.03
C LEU A 529 -7.21 -16.18 6.36
N LEU A 530 -8.53 -16.22 6.53
CA LEU A 530 -9.23 -17.46 6.92
C LEU A 530 -9.44 -18.40 5.73
N GLY A 531 -9.53 -17.86 4.52
CA GLY A 531 -9.61 -18.65 3.31
C GLY A 531 -10.00 -17.83 2.09
N ALA A 532 -9.80 -18.42 0.92
CA ALA A 532 -10.29 -17.91 -0.35
C ALA A 532 -10.76 -19.08 -1.21
N GLY A 533 -11.74 -18.83 -2.07
CA GLY A 533 -12.34 -19.86 -2.91
C GLY A 533 -12.98 -19.30 -4.17
N THR A 534 -13.41 -20.18 -5.06
CA THR A 534 -14.11 -19.82 -6.31
C THR A 534 -15.61 -19.91 -6.14
N GLY A 535 -16.38 -19.15 -6.93
CA GLY A 535 -17.84 -19.14 -6.86
C GLY A 535 -18.35 -18.29 -5.69
N THR A 536 -19.62 -18.49 -5.33
CA THR A 536 -20.28 -17.75 -4.26
C THR A 536 -20.01 -18.40 -2.90
N PHE A 537 -19.66 -17.60 -1.89
CA PHE A 537 -19.53 -18.06 -0.52
C PHE A 537 -20.90 -18.45 0.04
N THR A 538 -21.01 -19.64 0.62
CA THR A 538 -22.24 -20.14 1.25
C THR A 538 -22.04 -20.31 2.74
N GLY A 539 -22.91 -19.73 3.57
CA GLY A 539 -22.85 -19.87 5.03
C GLY A 539 -23.13 -21.28 5.58
N VAL A 540 -23.22 -22.30 4.70
CA VAL A 540 -23.52 -23.69 5.07
C VAL A 540 -22.29 -24.58 4.97
N VAL A 541 -21.54 -24.51 3.86
CA VAL A 541 -20.42 -25.43 3.60
C VAL A 541 -19.08 -24.75 3.83
N ASP A 542 -18.91 -23.53 3.34
CA ASP A 542 -17.63 -22.83 3.32
C ASP A 542 -17.09 -22.44 4.71
N PRO A 543 -17.90 -22.12 5.74
CA PRO A 543 -17.37 -21.87 7.08
C PRO A 543 -16.53 -23.03 7.64
N ALA A 544 -16.85 -24.28 7.27
CA ALA A 544 -16.09 -25.45 7.73
C ALA A 544 -14.75 -25.62 7.01
N THR A 545 -14.54 -24.96 5.87
CA THR A 545 -13.28 -25.01 5.09
C THR A 545 -12.30 -23.90 5.49
N LEU A 546 -12.73 -22.94 6.31
CA LEU A 546 -11.89 -21.84 6.77
C LEU A 546 -10.83 -22.31 7.79
N GLN A 547 -9.65 -21.71 7.71
CA GLN A 547 -8.54 -21.94 8.62
C GLN A 547 -8.63 -20.97 9.82
N TYR A 548 -9.04 -21.50 10.97
CA TYR A 548 -9.11 -20.73 12.23
C TYR A 548 -7.88 -20.90 13.12
N ASN A 549 -7.17 -22.01 12.96
CA ASN A 549 -5.97 -22.31 13.75
C ASN A 549 -4.74 -21.77 13.02
N ASN A 550 -4.11 -20.76 13.61
CA ASN A 550 -2.96 -20.04 13.08
C ASN A 550 -3.04 -19.78 11.55
N PRO A 551 -4.11 -19.12 11.05
CA PRO A 551 -4.20 -18.76 9.64
C PRO A 551 -3.02 -17.89 9.22
N PRO A 552 -2.71 -17.84 7.90
CA PRO A 552 -1.84 -16.79 7.38
C PRO A 552 -2.30 -15.42 7.88
N ARG A 553 -1.34 -14.56 8.19
CA ARG A 553 -1.61 -13.19 8.63
C ARG A 553 -0.69 -12.27 7.85
N ARG A 554 -1.24 -11.22 7.26
CA ARG A 554 -0.53 -10.30 6.34
C ARG A 554 -1.41 -9.09 6.01
N ASP A 555 -0.96 -8.20 5.13
CA ASP A 555 -1.69 -6.96 4.81
C ASP A 555 -2.18 -6.87 3.35
N VAL A 556 -1.78 -7.81 2.47
CA VAL A 556 -2.35 -7.99 1.12
C VAL A 556 -2.69 -9.46 0.88
N ALA A 557 -3.84 -9.75 0.25
CA ALA A 557 -4.20 -11.10 -0.17
C ALA A 557 -5.10 -11.10 -1.42
N MET A 558 -5.03 -12.15 -2.22
CA MET A 558 -5.80 -12.24 -3.46
C MET A 558 -7.26 -12.65 -3.21
N LEU A 559 -8.20 -11.79 -3.63
CA LEU A 559 -9.58 -12.15 -3.92
C LEU A 559 -9.61 -12.86 -5.29
N PRO A 560 -9.95 -14.16 -5.36
CA PRO A 560 -9.99 -14.88 -6.61
C PRO A 560 -11.06 -14.34 -7.56
N ALA A 561 -10.77 -14.43 -8.85
CA ALA A 561 -11.71 -14.15 -9.92
C ALA A 561 -13.05 -14.89 -9.70
N GLY A 562 -14.10 -14.13 -9.36
CA GLY A 562 -15.49 -14.64 -9.27
C GLY A 562 -15.67 -15.56 -8.08
N GLY A 563 -14.81 -15.35 -7.10
CA GLY A 563 -14.70 -16.10 -5.89
C GLY A 563 -15.00 -15.24 -4.67
N TRP A 564 -14.41 -15.66 -3.57
CA TRP A 564 -14.54 -15.00 -2.29
C TRP A 564 -13.21 -15.04 -1.54
N LEU A 565 -13.06 -14.09 -0.63
CA LEU A 565 -11.95 -13.94 0.29
C LEU A 565 -12.54 -13.68 1.69
N VAL A 566 -12.14 -14.47 2.69
CA VAL A 566 -12.55 -14.26 4.07
C VAL A 566 -11.36 -13.79 4.90
N ILE A 567 -11.47 -12.57 5.40
CA ILE A 567 -10.48 -11.97 6.31
C ILE A 567 -11.10 -11.64 7.67
N ALA A 568 -10.25 -11.52 8.68
CA ALA A 568 -10.64 -10.97 9.97
C ALA A 568 -9.57 -10.02 10.51
N PHE A 569 -9.97 -8.96 11.19
CA PHE A 569 -9.06 -8.09 11.93
C PHE A 569 -9.73 -7.58 13.21
N GLU A 570 -8.92 -7.20 14.18
CA GLU A 570 -9.36 -6.72 15.48
C GLU A 570 -9.33 -5.19 15.50
N THR A 571 -10.36 -4.58 16.08
CA THR A 571 -10.43 -3.12 16.24
C THR A 571 -9.52 -2.62 17.39
N ASP A 572 -8.21 -2.80 17.24
CA ASP A 572 -7.21 -2.45 18.23
C ASP A 572 -6.41 -1.16 17.92
N ASN A 573 -6.77 -0.41 16.87
CA ASN A 573 -6.06 0.77 16.38
C ASN A 573 -7.03 1.87 15.86
N PRO A 574 -7.46 2.84 16.70
CA PRO A 574 -8.39 3.89 16.29
C PRO A 574 -7.90 4.69 15.07
N GLY A 575 -8.76 4.85 14.05
CA GLY A 575 -8.40 5.52 12.80
C GLY A 575 -9.42 5.36 11.68
N ALA A 576 -9.21 6.03 10.56
CA ALA A 576 -9.90 5.78 9.31
C ALA A 576 -8.97 4.97 8.39
N TRP A 577 -9.30 3.70 8.16
CA TRP A 577 -8.42 2.75 7.46
C TRP A 577 -9.01 2.32 6.13
N LEU A 578 -8.28 2.54 5.04
CA LEU A 578 -8.69 2.11 3.72
C LEU A 578 -8.52 0.58 3.56
N MET A 579 -9.48 -0.05 2.91
CA MET A 579 -9.32 -1.39 2.33
C MET A 579 -9.68 -1.33 0.85
N HIS A 580 -8.76 -1.71 -0.03
CA HIS A 580 -8.93 -1.51 -1.46
C HIS A 580 -8.24 -2.59 -2.30
N CYS A 581 -8.60 -2.66 -3.57
CA CYS A 581 -7.81 -3.40 -4.55
C CYS A 581 -6.53 -2.61 -4.87
N HIS A 582 -5.39 -3.27 -4.85
CA HIS A 582 -4.10 -2.63 -5.11
C HIS A 582 -3.74 -2.53 -6.60
N ILE A 583 -4.62 -2.97 -7.51
CA ILE A 583 -4.53 -2.59 -8.92
C ILE A 583 -4.91 -1.11 -9.01
N ALA A 584 -3.97 -0.26 -9.44
CA ALA A 584 -4.15 1.20 -9.45
C ALA A 584 -5.42 1.63 -10.22
N TRP A 585 -5.66 0.99 -11.37
CA TRP A 585 -6.84 1.24 -12.17
C TRP A 585 -8.14 0.93 -11.41
N HIS A 586 -8.16 -0.17 -10.65
CA HIS A 586 -9.37 -0.60 -9.96
C HIS A 586 -9.71 0.31 -8.77
N VAL A 587 -8.71 0.83 -8.05
CA VAL A 587 -8.95 1.79 -6.97
C VAL A 587 -9.29 3.17 -7.52
N ASP A 588 -8.68 3.62 -8.63
CA ASP A 588 -9.11 4.82 -9.38
C ASP A 588 -10.59 4.71 -9.81
N GLU A 589 -11.00 3.51 -10.24
CA GLU A 589 -12.37 3.15 -10.63
C GLU A 589 -13.28 2.83 -9.43
N GLY A 590 -12.78 2.92 -8.20
CA GLY A 590 -13.54 2.97 -6.95
C GLY A 590 -13.67 1.68 -6.14
N LEU A 591 -12.83 0.66 -6.39
CA LEU A 591 -12.81 -0.60 -5.63
C LEU A 591 -12.19 -0.43 -4.24
N ALA A 592 -12.91 0.22 -3.34
CA ALA A 592 -12.51 0.33 -1.94
C ALA A 592 -13.68 0.55 -0.97
N VAL A 593 -13.38 0.35 0.30
CA VAL A 593 -14.16 0.81 1.46
C VAL A 593 -13.21 1.42 2.47
N GLN A 594 -13.74 2.17 3.44
CA GLN A 594 -12.96 2.59 4.60
C GLN A 594 -13.62 2.16 5.91
N PHE A 595 -12.81 1.71 6.85
CA PHE A 595 -13.24 1.39 8.20
C PHE A 595 -12.94 2.58 9.11
N LEU A 596 -13.99 3.24 9.60
CA LEU A 596 -13.86 4.25 10.64
C LEU A 596 -13.90 3.56 12.00
N GLU A 597 -12.70 3.18 12.46
CA GLU A 597 -12.48 2.43 13.66
C GLU A 597 -12.40 3.34 14.89
N ARG A 598 -13.27 3.08 15.88
CA ARG A 598 -13.24 3.73 17.20
C ARG A 598 -13.13 5.25 17.12
N ALA A 599 -13.95 5.87 16.26
CA ALA A 599 -13.91 7.30 15.95
C ALA A 599 -13.85 8.21 17.18
N SER A 600 -14.55 7.86 18.25
CA SER A 600 -14.59 8.63 19.51
C SER A 600 -13.25 8.71 20.24
N GLU A 601 -12.32 7.80 19.96
CA GLU A 601 -11.00 7.74 20.60
C GLU A 601 -9.93 8.51 19.81
N ILE A 602 -10.16 8.78 18.53
CA ILE A 602 -9.19 9.44 17.63
C ILE A 602 -8.66 10.76 18.21
N PRO A 603 -9.49 11.73 18.66
CA PRO A 603 -8.99 13.02 19.17
C PRO A 603 -8.11 12.91 20.42
N GLY A 604 -8.25 11.81 21.17
CA GLY A 604 -7.41 11.52 22.34
C GLY A 604 -6.15 10.71 22.03
N THR A 605 -6.06 10.14 20.82
CA THR A 605 -5.00 9.21 20.42
C THR A 605 -3.86 9.93 19.68
N PHE A 606 -4.18 10.82 18.75
CA PHE A 606 -3.22 11.63 18.00
C PHE A 606 -3.78 13.01 17.64
N SER A 607 -2.91 13.96 17.32
CA SER A 607 -3.32 15.32 17.01
C SER A 607 -3.84 15.47 15.57
N LEU A 608 -5.01 16.11 15.43
CA LEU A 608 -5.57 16.55 14.14
C LEU A 608 -5.32 18.05 13.87
N SER A 609 -4.50 18.72 14.69
CA SER A 609 -4.36 20.18 14.65
C SER A 609 -3.82 20.73 13.32
N SER A 610 -3.02 19.95 12.60
CA SER A 610 -2.42 20.37 11.32
C SER A 610 -3.37 20.21 10.12
N LEU A 611 -4.48 19.49 10.27
CA LEU A 611 -5.34 19.10 9.17
C LEU A 611 -6.00 20.30 8.50
N ASN A 612 -6.59 21.20 9.28
CA ASN A 612 -7.22 22.42 8.77
C ASN A 612 -6.26 23.29 7.93
N SER A 613 -5.03 23.50 8.40
CA SER A 613 -4.04 24.29 7.64
C SER A 613 -3.62 23.59 6.36
N GLN A 614 -3.39 22.28 6.41
CA GLN A 614 -3.04 21.50 5.22
C GLN A 614 -4.15 21.55 4.17
N CYS A 615 -5.41 21.40 4.59
CA CYS A 615 -6.56 21.45 3.70
C CYS A 615 -6.80 22.85 3.12
N ALA A 616 -6.56 23.91 3.88
CA ALA A 616 -6.62 25.27 3.36
C ALA A 616 -5.53 25.54 2.30
N ASP A 617 -4.30 25.06 2.53
CA ASP A 617 -3.21 25.16 1.54
C ASP A 617 -3.55 24.40 0.27
N TRP A 618 -4.10 23.19 0.41
CA TRP A 618 -4.57 22.39 -0.71
C TRP A 618 -5.70 23.07 -1.50
N GLU A 619 -6.76 23.51 -0.83
CA GLU A 619 -7.93 24.17 -1.43
C GLU A 619 -7.50 25.42 -2.23
N SER A 620 -6.62 26.25 -1.63
CA SER A 620 -6.06 27.43 -2.28
C SER A 620 -5.37 27.10 -3.60
N TRP A 621 -4.51 26.07 -3.61
CA TRP A 621 -3.85 25.62 -4.82
C TRP A 621 -4.84 25.00 -5.82
N TYR A 622 -5.65 24.04 -5.36
CA TYR A 622 -6.53 23.23 -6.20
C TYR A 622 -7.55 24.07 -6.95
N ASN A 623 -8.07 25.15 -6.35
CA ASN A 623 -8.97 26.10 -7.00
C ASN A 623 -8.40 26.70 -8.29
N THR A 624 -7.08 26.92 -8.33
CA THR A 624 -6.37 27.47 -9.49
C THR A 624 -5.68 26.41 -10.37
N SER A 625 -5.68 25.15 -9.95
CA SER A 625 -5.08 24.04 -10.70
C SER A 625 -5.72 23.86 -12.08
N PRO A 626 -4.92 23.67 -13.16
CA PRO A 626 -5.43 23.43 -14.50
C PRO A 626 -6.08 22.05 -14.67
N TYR A 627 -5.71 21.09 -13.81
CA TYR A 627 -6.26 19.73 -13.83
C TYR A 627 -7.12 19.50 -12.60
N LYS A 628 -8.23 18.79 -12.78
CA LYS A 628 -9.22 18.46 -11.75
C LYS A 628 -9.33 16.94 -11.64
N LYS A 629 -9.72 16.46 -10.46
CA LYS A 629 -9.97 15.04 -10.17
C LYS A 629 -10.96 14.45 -11.18
N ASP A 630 -10.61 13.31 -11.76
CA ASP A 630 -11.44 12.58 -12.71
C ASP A 630 -11.59 11.07 -12.39
N ASP A 631 -11.09 10.64 -11.23
CA ASP A 631 -11.15 9.30 -10.65
C ASP A 631 -11.69 9.33 -9.20
N SER A 632 -11.53 8.23 -8.46
CA SER A 632 -11.88 8.13 -7.03
C SER A 632 -11.05 9.04 -6.11
N GLY A 633 -9.87 9.47 -6.56
CA GLY A 633 -8.88 10.25 -5.82
C GLY A 633 -7.84 9.44 -5.04
N LEU A 634 -7.83 8.11 -5.14
CA LEU A 634 -7.03 7.22 -4.28
C LEU A 634 -5.88 6.56 -5.02
#